data_AF-A0A1I7X2Z7-F1
#
_entry.id   AF-A0A1I7X2Z7-F1
#
_cell.length_a   1.000
_cell.length_b   1.000
_cell.length_c   1.000
_cell.angle_alpha   90.00
_cell.angle_beta   90.00
_cell.angle_gamma   90.00
#
_symmetry.space_group_name_H-M   'P 1'
#
loop_
_entity.id
_entity.type
_entity.pdbx_description
1 polymer ?
#
loop_
_entity_poly.entity_id
_entity_poly.type
_entity_poly.pdbx_seq_one_letter_code
_entity_poly.pdbx_strand_id
1 'polypeptide(L)'
;MDDLNKAFKEKRPAMFNRKHVILHHDNARAHADLTTSRKIAELGWEILSHPPYSPNLALSDYHLYIILEVLLNAAKELSSHSDEQTVKKVEIYENYDANSWQAVVDQRIRAKTRWFTDKKEVPSKHVNRFANVATLFFYPLLRSSTEEHLELKGRDAPFLGRVLFTAGEILQCASTSPSIVKMSIFFSDFVTVLRFHDEPVIRSAVLFCYLSIATAVSDTLFPELFGNAVTGWIDWALSLISGADSSQHDRTMAGHVVTVLLEKMKVDNDSLG
;
A
#
# COMPACT_ATOMS: atom_id res chain seq x y z
N MET A 1 21.84 29.95 -13.25
CA MET A 1 22.52 28.64 -13.25
C MET A 1 24.00 28.76 -12.91
N ASP A 2 24.74 29.74 -13.41
CA ASP A 2 26.18 29.88 -13.11
C ASP A 2 26.46 30.16 -11.62
N ASP A 3 25.65 31.00 -10.97
CA ASP A 3 25.73 31.22 -9.51
C ASP A 3 25.41 29.97 -8.70
N LEU A 4 24.46 29.14 -9.17
CA LEU A 4 24.11 27.86 -8.55
C LEU A 4 25.29 26.88 -8.66
N ASN A 5 25.94 26.82 -9.83
CA ASN A 5 27.11 25.98 -10.05
C ASN A 5 28.28 26.40 -9.14
N LYS A 6 28.51 27.72 -8.99
CA LYS A 6 29.49 28.27 -8.05
C LYS A 6 29.17 27.91 -6.61
N ALA A 7 27.92 28.13 -6.18
CA ALA A 7 27.48 27.79 -4.82
C ALA A 7 27.53 26.28 -4.54
N PHE A 8 27.24 25.43 -5.52
CA PHE A 8 27.32 23.98 -5.39
C PHE A 8 28.77 23.51 -5.20
N LYS A 9 29.70 24.08 -5.96
CA LYS A 9 31.14 23.83 -5.81
C LYS A 9 31.67 24.23 -4.43
N GLU A 10 31.20 25.36 -3.90
CA GLU A 10 31.60 25.87 -2.58
C GLU A 10 30.98 25.07 -1.42
N LYS A 11 29.67 24.79 -1.47
CA LYS A 11 28.94 24.17 -0.36
C LYS A 11 29.03 22.65 -0.33
N ARG A 12 29.19 21.98 -1.48
CA ARG A 12 29.22 20.50 -1.58
C ARG A 12 30.35 19.99 -2.48
N PRO A 13 31.62 20.31 -2.18
CA PRO A 13 32.77 19.98 -3.04
C PRO A 13 32.94 18.46 -3.26
N ALA A 14 32.62 17.64 -2.25
CA ALA A 14 32.68 16.18 -2.37
C ALA A 14 31.69 15.60 -3.39
N MET A 15 30.50 16.21 -3.51
CA MET A 15 29.50 15.79 -4.51
C MET A 15 29.81 16.34 -5.90
N PHE A 16 30.34 17.58 -5.97
CA PHE A 16 30.79 18.18 -7.23
C PHE A 16 31.90 17.36 -7.93
N ASN A 17 32.78 16.74 -7.14
CA ASN A 17 33.89 15.93 -7.66
C ASN A 17 33.47 14.50 -8.09
N ARG A 18 32.24 14.05 -7.79
CA ARG A 18 31.70 12.82 -8.37
C ARG A 18 31.30 13.14 -9.80
N LYS A 19 31.79 12.36 -10.77
CA LYS A 19 31.64 12.58 -12.23
C LYS A 19 30.19 12.66 -12.76
N HIS A 20 29.20 12.63 -11.88
CA HIS A 20 27.80 12.52 -12.23
C HIS A 20 26.96 13.29 -11.21
N VAL A 21 26.49 14.46 -11.61
CA VAL A 21 25.61 15.31 -10.83
C VAL A 21 24.20 15.11 -11.37
N ILE A 22 23.31 14.57 -10.53
CA ILE A 22 21.89 14.45 -10.86
C ILE A 22 21.18 15.68 -10.30
N LEU A 23 20.64 16.51 -11.18
CA LEU A 23 19.84 17.67 -10.85
C LEU A 23 18.37 17.27 -10.76
N HIS A 24 17.78 17.56 -9.62
CA HIS A 24 16.34 17.51 -9.43
C HIS A 24 15.77 18.89 -9.78
N HIS A 25 15.22 19.02 -11.00
CA HIS A 25 14.75 20.28 -11.55
C HIS A 25 13.22 20.30 -11.68
N ASP A 26 12.62 21.47 -11.50
CA ASP A 26 11.19 21.66 -11.62
C ASP A 26 10.74 21.78 -13.10
N ASN A 27 9.88 20.87 -13.57
CA ASN A 27 9.29 20.90 -14.93
C ASN A 27 8.01 21.75 -15.03
N ALA A 28 7.78 22.66 -14.08
CA ALA A 28 6.67 23.61 -14.16
C ALA A 28 6.80 24.42 -15.45
N ARG A 29 5.67 24.68 -16.12
CA ARG A 29 5.62 25.22 -17.50
C ARG A 29 6.33 26.58 -17.68
N ALA A 30 6.55 27.32 -16.59
CA ALA A 30 7.33 28.57 -16.56
C ALA A 30 8.86 28.36 -16.53
N HIS A 31 9.34 27.16 -16.17
CA HIS A 31 10.75 26.79 -16.00
C HIS A 31 11.26 25.70 -16.96
N ALA A 32 10.38 25.13 -17.79
CA ALA A 32 10.74 24.36 -18.98
C ALA A 32 11.30 25.25 -20.12
N ASP A 33 11.99 26.34 -19.77
CA ASP A 33 12.64 27.21 -20.74
C ASP A 33 13.84 26.48 -21.35
N LEU A 34 13.91 26.48 -22.68
CA LEU A 34 14.97 25.85 -23.48
C LEU A 34 16.35 26.36 -23.08
N THR A 35 16.44 27.59 -22.55
CA THR A 35 17.69 28.16 -22.02
C THR A 35 18.21 27.39 -20.81
N THR A 36 17.34 27.01 -19.88
CA THR A 36 17.70 26.26 -18.67
C THR A 36 18.14 24.85 -19.01
N SER A 37 17.39 24.14 -19.85
CA SER A 37 17.75 22.79 -20.31
C SER A 37 19.09 22.77 -21.06
N ARG A 38 19.35 23.79 -21.90
CA ARG A 38 20.64 23.94 -22.60
C ARG A 38 21.78 24.13 -21.60
N LYS A 39 21.59 24.98 -20.59
CA LYS A 39 22.63 25.25 -19.59
C LYS A 39 22.92 24.03 -18.70
N ILE A 40 21.91 23.23 -18.37
CA ILE A 40 22.07 21.96 -17.63
C ILE A 40 22.93 20.98 -18.44
N ALA A 41 22.66 20.85 -19.74
CA ALA A 41 23.44 20.01 -20.64
C ALA A 41 24.90 20.50 -20.77
N GLU A 42 25.12 21.82 -20.88
CA GLU A 42 26.46 22.42 -20.90
C GLU A 42 27.28 22.12 -19.63
N LEU A 43 26.62 22.04 -18.48
CA LEU A 43 27.25 21.72 -17.19
C LEU A 43 27.49 20.21 -17.00
N GLY A 44 26.99 19.36 -17.90
CA GLY A 44 27.09 17.90 -17.79
C GLY A 44 26.25 17.32 -16.64
N TRP A 45 25.19 18.01 -16.23
CA TRP A 45 24.30 17.55 -15.17
C TRP A 45 23.16 16.73 -15.78
N GLU A 46 22.83 15.60 -15.16
CA GLU A 46 21.71 14.77 -15.60
C GLU A 46 20.42 15.20 -14.90
N ILE A 47 19.35 15.33 -15.66
CA ILE A 47 18.02 15.62 -15.09
C ILE A 47 17.42 14.30 -14.63
N LEU A 48 17.00 14.23 -13.36
CA LEU A 48 16.26 13.08 -12.87
C LEU A 48 14.95 12.95 -13.66
N SER A 49 14.77 11.85 -14.37
CA SER A 49 13.53 11.56 -15.08
C SER A 49 12.38 11.44 -14.08
N HIS A 50 11.32 12.22 -14.27
CA HIS A 50 10.11 12.15 -13.45
C HIS A 50 8.83 12.24 -14.33
N PRO A 51 7.69 11.72 -13.85
CA PRO A 51 6.42 11.83 -14.59
C PRO A 51 6.02 13.28 -14.85
N PRO A 52 5.27 13.57 -15.94
CA PRO A 52 4.67 14.88 -16.15
C PRO A 52 3.75 15.25 -14.98
N TYR A 53 3.82 16.52 -14.60
CA TYR A 53 3.22 17.16 -13.44
C TYR A 53 1.84 16.60 -12.99
N SER A 54 1.71 16.30 -11.70
CA SER A 54 0.42 16.40 -10.99
C SER A 54 0.42 17.74 -10.25
N PRO A 55 -0.58 18.61 -10.42
CA PRO A 55 -0.55 20.00 -9.94
C PRO A 55 -0.44 20.18 -8.41
N ASN A 56 -0.52 19.11 -7.62
CA ASN A 56 -0.62 19.18 -6.16
C ASN A 56 0.55 18.56 -5.38
N LEU A 57 1.63 18.08 -6.03
CA LEU A 57 2.82 17.58 -5.33
C LEU A 57 4.06 18.39 -5.71
N ALA A 58 4.76 18.93 -4.71
CA ALA A 58 6.12 19.40 -4.92
C ALA A 58 6.99 18.21 -5.32
N LEU A 59 7.86 18.42 -6.31
CA LEU A 59 8.75 17.37 -6.81
C LEU A 59 9.60 16.73 -5.70
N SER A 60 9.96 17.48 -4.64
CA SER A 60 10.71 16.96 -3.48
C SER A 60 10.02 15.77 -2.80
N ASP A 61 8.69 15.69 -2.91
CA ASP A 61 7.87 14.74 -2.15
C ASP A 61 7.50 13.52 -3.02
N TYR A 62 7.85 13.53 -4.31
CA TYR A 62 7.62 12.41 -5.22
C TYR A 62 8.32 11.12 -4.76
N HIS A 63 9.51 11.25 -4.17
CA HIS A 63 10.23 10.11 -3.59
C HIS A 63 9.46 9.46 -2.43
N LEU A 64 8.75 10.25 -1.62
CA LEU A 64 7.94 9.72 -0.52
C LEU A 64 6.76 8.88 -1.04
N TYR A 65 6.15 9.31 -2.14
CA TYR A 65 5.09 8.54 -2.80
C TYR A 65 5.60 7.19 -3.31
N ILE A 66 6.78 7.17 -3.95
CA ILE A 66 7.42 5.93 -4.41
C ILE A 66 7.69 5.00 -3.23
N ILE A 67 8.19 5.52 -2.10
CA ILE A 67 8.46 4.71 -0.91
C ILE A 67 7.18 4.05 -0.39
N LEU A 68 6.08 4.80 -0.31
CA LEU A 68 4.78 4.23 0.11
C LEU A 68 4.29 3.14 -0.84
N GLU A 69 4.47 3.33 -2.15
CA GLU A 69 4.09 2.34 -3.16
C GLU A 69 4.94 1.07 -3.07
N VAL A 70 6.26 1.20 -2.90
CA VAL A 70 7.17 0.06 -2.73
C VAL A 70 6.84 -0.71 -1.45
N LEU A 71 6.59 -0.01 -0.34
CA LEU A 71 6.20 -0.64 0.93
C LEU A 71 4.90 -1.43 0.79
N LEU A 72 3.91 -0.86 0.09
CA LEU A 72 2.64 -1.51 -0.15
C LEU A 72 2.79 -2.76 -1.04
N ASN A 73 3.56 -2.66 -2.11
CA ASN A 73 3.81 -3.79 -3.00
C ASN A 73 4.52 -4.94 -2.26
N ALA A 74 5.52 -4.62 -1.43
CA ALA A 74 6.16 -5.62 -0.58
C ALA A 74 5.17 -6.27 0.40
N ALA A 75 4.27 -5.50 1.02
CA ALA A 75 3.24 -6.06 1.89
C ALA A 75 2.28 -7.00 1.14
N LYS A 76 1.85 -6.59 -0.07
CA LYS A 76 0.99 -7.39 -0.95
C LYS A 76 1.69 -8.67 -1.40
N GLU A 77 2.96 -8.62 -1.79
CA GLU A 77 3.76 -9.79 -2.17
C GLU A 77 3.96 -10.78 -1.02
N LEU A 78 4.13 -10.29 0.22
CA LEU A 78 4.27 -11.14 1.40
C LEU A 78 2.94 -11.72 1.88
N SER A 79 1.83 -11.03 1.58
CA SER A 79 0.48 -11.45 1.93
C SER A 79 -0.15 -12.33 0.86
N SER A 80 0.23 -12.16 -0.40
CA SER A 80 -0.32 -12.92 -1.52
C SER A 80 0.19 -14.35 -1.50
N HIS A 81 -0.63 -15.22 -2.06
CA HIS A 81 -0.24 -16.57 -2.38
C HIS A 81 0.72 -16.44 -3.56
N SER A 82 2.02 -16.43 -3.31
CA SER A 82 2.93 -16.87 -4.34
C SER A 82 2.66 -18.36 -4.51
N ASP A 83 1.65 -18.72 -5.34
CA ASP A 83 1.84 -19.82 -6.27
C ASP A 83 3.25 -19.63 -6.82
N GLU A 84 4.05 -20.68 -6.72
CA GLU A 84 5.40 -20.79 -7.24
C GLU A 84 5.79 -19.55 -8.04
N GLN A 85 6.81 -18.82 -7.56
CA GLN A 85 7.73 -18.23 -8.52
C GLN A 85 7.89 -19.31 -9.58
N THR A 86 7.39 -19.05 -10.78
CA THR A 86 7.69 -19.83 -11.96
C THR A 86 9.19 -19.64 -12.11
N VAL A 87 9.95 -20.44 -11.35
CA VAL A 87 11.28 -20.85 -11.73
C VAL A 87 11.02 -21.33 -13.13
N LYS A 88 11.37 -20.49 -14.12
CA LYS A 88 11.41 -20.91 -15.51
C LYS A 88 12.21 -22.19 -15.46
N LYS A 89 11.50 -23.32 -15.54
CA LYS A 89 12.11 -24.63 -15.64
C LYS A 89 12.89 -24.49 -16.93
N VAL A 90 14.19 -24.27 -16.82
CA VAL A 90 15.06 -24.24 -17.98
C VAL A 90 14.83 -25.60 -18.61
N GLU A 91 14.17 -25.60 -19.78
CA GLU A 91 14.02 -26.79 -20.59
C GLU A 91 15.42 -27.18 -21.05
N ILE A 92 16.12 -27.93 -20.20
CA ILE A 92 17.20 -28.77 -20.65
C ILE A 92 16.51 -29.83 -21.49
N TYR A 93 16.63 -29.74 -22.81
CA TYR A 93 16.24 -30.81 -23.72
C TYR A 93 17.18 -32.00 -23.47
N GLU A 94 16.90 -32.76 -22.42
CA GLU A 94 17.40 -34.12 -22.30
C GLU A 94 16.71 -34.93 -23.39
N ASN A 95 17.48 -35.32 -24.39
CA ASN A 95 17.04 -36.13 -25.50
C ASN A 95 16.73 -37.54 -24.97
N TYR A 96 15.48 -37.78 -24.56
CA TYR A 96 15.04 -39.08 -24.08
C TYR A 96 14.91 -40.04 -25.26
N ASP A 97 15.91 -40.91 -25.40
CA ASP A 97 15.82 -42.07 -26.27
C ASP A 97 14.67 -42.97 -25.79
N ALA A 98 13.75 -43.32 -26.70
CA ALA A 98 12.51 -44.06 -26.42
C ALA A 98 12.75 -45.49 -25.91
N ASN A 99 14.01 -45.90 -25.76
CA ASN A 99 14.47 -47.18 -25.19
C ASN A 99 15.12 -47.05 -23.79
N SER A 100 14.95 -45.92 -23.09
CA SER A 100 15.47 -45.80 -21.72
C SER A 100 14.84 -46.84 -20.78
N TRP A 101 15.69 -47.69 -20.20
CA TRP A 101 15.32 -48.72 -19.23
C TRP A 101 14.50 -48.17 -18.05
N GLN A 102 14.59 -46.86 -17.78
CA GLN A 102 13.79 -46.18 -16.76
C GLN A 102 12.29 -46.26 -17.04
N ALA A 103 11.85 -46.08 -18.30
CA ALA A 103 10.43 -46.19 -18.66
C ALA A 103 9.89 -47.60 -18.43
N VAL A 104 10.72 -48.62 -18.71
CA VAL A 104 10.38 -50.04 -18.49
C VAL A 104 10.29 -50.36 -16.99
N VAL A 105 11.18 -49.78 -16.18
CA VAL A 105 11.16 -49.92 -14.72
C VAL A 105 9.93 -49.23 -14.12
N ASP A 106 9.61 -48.01 -14.54
CA ASP A 106 8.44 -47.27 -14.08
C ASP A 106 7.13 -47.97 -14.43
N GLN A 107 7.04 -48.56 -15.64
CA GLN A 107 5.89 -49.33 -16.05
C GLN A 107 5.73 -50.60 -15.20
N ARG A 108 6.83 -51.26 -14.82
CA ARG A 108 6.81 -52.42 -13.90
C ARG A 108 6.41 -52.02 -12.49
N ILE A 109 6.87 -50.88 -11.99
CA ILE A 109 6.51 -50.36 -10.67
C ILE A 109 5.01 -50.04 -10.65
N ARG A 110 4.48 -49.35 -11.67
CA ARG A 110 3.04 -49.04 -11.79
C ARG A 110 2.17 -50.30 -11.90
N ALA A 111 2.61 -51.30 -12.65
CA ALA A 111 1.86 -52.55 -12.83
C ALA A 111 1.83 -53.43 -11.56
N LYS A 112 2.85 -53.34 -10.69
CA LYS A 112 2.95 -54.16 -9.47
C LYS A 112 2.57 -53.46 -8.17
N THR A 113 2.39 -52.14 -8.18
CA THR A 113 2.04 -51.38 -6.98
C THR A 113 0.54 -51.14 -6.94
N ARG A 114 -0.18 -51.83 -6.04
CA ARG A 114 -1.59 -51.51 -5.76
C ARG A 114 -1.64 -50.41 -4.71
N TRP A 115 -2.09 -49.23 -5.13
CA TRP A 115 -2.27 -48.07 -4.27
C TRP A 115 -3.64 -48.16 -3.57
N PHE A 116 -3.65 -48.34 -2.25
CA PHE A 116 -4.88 -48.57 -1.48
C PHE A 116 -5.52 -47.29 -0.91
N THR A 117 -4.95 -46.11 -1.17
CA THR A 117 -5.40 -44.87 -0.52
C THR A 117 -5.35 -43.71 -1.50
N ASP A 118 -6.45 -43.39 -2.17
CA ASP A 118 -6.52 -42.20 -3.02
C ASP A 118 -5.85 -41.01 -2.33
N LYS A 119 -4.92 -40.32 -3.01
CA LYS A 119 -4.14 -39.25 -2.38
C LYS A 119 -5.12 -38.16 -1.99
N LYS A 120 -5.51 -38.13 -0.71
CA LYS A 120 -6.24 -36.99 -0.18
C LYS A 120 -5.25 -35.83 -0.19
N GLU A 121 -5.40 -34.93 -1.15
CA GLU A 121 -4.70 -33.65 -1.13
C GLU A 121 -5.00 -33.01 0.22
N VAL A 122 -3.99 -32.95 1.09
CA VAL A 122 -4.09 -32.18 2.32
C VAL A 122 -4.09 -30.73 1.83
N PRO A 123 -5.14 -29.92 2.10
CA PRO A 123 -5.10 -28.52 1.74
C PRO A 123 -3.88 -27.90 2.43
N SER A 124 -2.94 -27.42 1.62
CA SER A 124 -1.79 -26.65 2.08
C SER A 124 -2.31 -25.52 2.97
N LYS A 125 -2.00 -25.56 4.27
CA LYS A 125 -2.27 -24.43 5.17
C LYS A 125 -1.30 -23.32 4.79
N HIS A 126 -1.69 -22.52 3.81
CA HIS A 126 -0.91 -21.36 3.40
C HIS A 126 -0.83 -20.37 4.56
N VAL A 127 0.39 -20.06 4.99
CA VAL A 127 0.65 -19.12 6.08
C VAL A 127 0.94 -17.77 5.45
N ASN A 128 0.14 -16.75 5.77
CA ASN A 128 0.41 -15.37 5.39
C ASN A 128 1.77 -14.95 5.99
N ARG A 129 2.78 -14.77 5.13
CA ARG A 129 4.14 -14.44 5.57
C ARG A 129 4.24 -13.00 6.07
N PHE A 130 3.36 -12.13 5.60
CA PHE A 130 3.24 -10.74 6.07
C PHE A 130 2.78 -10.66 7.52
N ALA A 131 2.01 -11.64 8.00
CA ALA A 131 1.42 -11.65 9.35
C ALA A 131 2.44 -11.38 10.48
N ASN A 132 3.68 -11.88 10.33
CA ASN A 132 4.75 -11.76 11.32
C ASN A 132 5.48 -10.40 11.28
N VAL A 133 5.40 -9.70 10.16
CA VAL A 133 6.10 -8.41 9.94
C VAL A 133 5.15 -7.22 9.85
N ALA A 134 3.84 -7.46 9.86
CA ALA A 134 2.80 -6.44 9.67
C ALA A 134 2.96 -5.20 10.56
N THR A 135 3.33 -5.39 11.83
CA THR A 135 3.51 -4.30 12.78
C THR A 135 4.70 -3.39 12.44
N LEU A 136 5.75 -3.94 11.82
CA LEU A 136 6.93 -3.20 11.38
C LEU A 136 6.66 -2.32 10.17
N PHE A 137 5.67 -2.67 9.35
CA PHE A 137 5.19 -1.83 8.26
C PHE A 137 4.22 -0.77 8.78
N PHE A 138 3.27 -1.19 9.61
CA PHE A 138 2.12 -0.37 9.95
C PHE A 138 2.41 0.77 10.94
N TYR A 139 3.03 0.49 12.08
CA TYR A 139 3.21 1.51 13.11
C TYR A 139 4.20 2.62 12.72
N PRO A 140 5.35 2.34 12.07
CA PRO A 140 6.27 3.40 11.67
C PRO A 140 5.66 4.40 10.68
N LEU A 141 4.75 3.95 9.82
CA LEU A 141 4.03 4.84 8.88
C LEU A 141 3.18 5.88 9.63
N LEU A 142 2.51 5.47 10.71
CA LEU A 142 1.56 6.31 11.44
C LEU A 142 2.17 7.04 12.65
N ARG A 143 3.32 6.57 13.15
CA ARG A 143 4.02 7.14 14.32
C ARG A 143 5.14 8.12 13.94
N SER A 144 5.31 8.46 12.68
CA SER A 144 6.33 9.44 12.32
C SER A 144 6.02 10.76 13.05
N SER A 145 6.83 11.08 14.06
CA SER A 145 6.95 12.45 14.56
C SER A 145 7.62 13.21 13.42
N THR A 146 6.82 13.74 12.52
CA THR A 146 7.38 14.46 11.40
C THR A 146 8.03 15.71 11.96
N GLU A 147 9.35 15.74 11.81
CA GLU A 147 10.20 16.91 11.99
C GLU A 147 9.57 18.13 11.30
N GLU A 148 10.02 19.31 11.71
CA GLU A 148 9.54 20.69 11.55
C GLU A 148 9.02 21.16 10.16
N HIS A 149 8.86 20.29 9.17
CA HIS A 149 8.55 20.61 7.78
C HIS A 149 7.34 19.89 7.17
N LEU A 150 6.71 18.92 7.85
CA LEU A 150 5.51 18.25 7.32
C LEU A 150 4.25 18.71 8.07
N GLU A 151 3.55 19.70 7.51
CA GLU A 151 2.28 20.17 8.03
C GLU A 151 1.16 19.23 7.56
N LEU A 152 1.14 18.02 8.13
CA LEU A 152 0.21 16.93 7.76
C LEU A 152 -1.28 17.31 7.94
N LYS A 153 -1.59 18.34 8.73
CA LYS A 153 -2.95 18.89 8.94
C LYS A 153 -3.22 20.18 8.15
N GLY A 154 -2.30 20.60 7.29
CA GLY A 154 -2.38 21.84 6.54
C GLY A 154 -1.97 21.58 5.09
N ARG A 155 -0.82 22.15 4.70
CA ARG A 155 -0.32 22.08 3.31
C ARG A 155 -0.16 20.65 2.77
N ASP A 156 0.20 19.71 3.64
CA ASP A 156 0.57 18.34 3.23
C ASP A 156 -0.56 17.33 3.44
N ALA A 157 -1.80 17.81 3.61
CA ALA A 157 -2.98 16.96 3.77
C ALA A 157 -3.15 15.90 2.66
N PRO A 158 -2.88 16.18 1.36
CA PRO A 158 -2.93 15.13 0.34
C PRO A 158 -1.95 13.99 0.59
N PHE A 159 -0.75 14.29 1.10
CA PHE A 159 0.24 13.27 1.44
C PHE A 159 -0.17 12.47 2.68
N LEU A 160 -0.72 13.13 3.72
CA LEU A 160 -1.31 12.42 4.85
C LEU A 160 -2.42 11.46 4.39
N GLY A 161 -3.29 11.90 3.47
CA GLY A 161 -4.31 11.05 2.87
C GLY A 161 -3.70 9.81 2.21
N ARG A 162 -2.60 9.97 1.47
CA ARG A 162 -1.88 8.84 0.87
C ARG A 162 -1.31 7.88 1.93
N VAL A 163 -0.71 8.39 3.00
CA VAL A 163 -0.22 7.56 4.12
C VAL A 163 -1.36 6.75 4.74
N LEU A 164 -2.53 7.36 4.94
CA LEU A 164 -3.72 6.68 5.47
C LEU A 164 -4.23 5.57 4.53
N PHE A 165 -4.33 5.84 3.23
CA PHE A 165 -4.69 4.80 2.25
C PHE A 165 -3.71 3.63 2.29
N THR A 166 -2.40 3.92 2.27
CA THR A 166 -1.36 2.89 2.34
C THR A 166 -1.44 2.08 3.63
N ALA A 167 -1.65 2.73 4.78
CA ALA A 167 -1.81 2.05 6.06
C ALA A 167 -3.07 1.16 6.09
N GLY A 168 -4.18 1.61 5.49
CA GLY A 168 -5.40 0.81 5.36
C GLY A 168 -5.23 -0.44 4.49
N GLU A 169 -4.54 -0.32 3.34
CA GLU A 169 -4.23 -1.49 2.51
C GLU A 169 -3.24 -2.45 3.20
N ILE A 170 -2.25 -1.93 3.92
CA ILE A 170 -1.35 -2.74 4.75
C ILE A 170 -2.12 -3.50 5.83
N LEU A 171 -3.11 -2.85 6.46
CA LEU A 171 -3.98 -3.49 7.45
C LEU A 171 -4.76 -4.67 6.82
N GLN A 172 -5.26 -4.50 5.59
CA GLN A 172 -5.94 -5.57 4.85
C GLN A 172 -5.01 -6.75 4.53
N CYS A 173 -3.75 -6.48 4.15
CA CYS A 173 -2.72 -7.50 3.98
C CYS A 173 -2.42 -8.26 5.30
N ALA A 174 -2.66 -7.62 6.44
CA ALA A 174 -2.46 -8.18 7.77
C ALA A 174 -3.69 -8.86 8.38
N SER A 175 -4.79 -9.08 7.63
CA SER A 175 -6.08 -9.61 8.15
C SER A 175 -5.97 -10.93 8.92
N THR A 176 -4.95 -11.74 8.64
CA THR A 176 -4.67 -13.02 9.34
C THR A 176 -3.58 -12.92 10.41
N SER A 177 -3.11 -11.71 10.72
CA SER A 177 -2.06 -11.47 11.71
C SER A 177 -2.62 -11.54 13.14
N PRO A 178 -1.88 -12.14 14.10
CA PRO A 178 -2.22 -12.06 15.52
C PRO A 178 -2.31 -10.62 16.08
N SER A 179 -1.70 -9.65 15.40
CA SER A 179 -1.70 -8.25 15.81
C SER A 179 -2.84 -7.43 15.22
N ILE A 180 -3.71 -8.03 14.40
CA ILE A 180 -4.74 -7.29 13.65
C ILE A 180 -5.65 -6.47 14.57
N VAL A 181 -6.09 -7.02 15.69
CA VAL A 181 -6.94 -6.34 16.67
C VAL A 181 -6.27 -5.07 17.21
N LYS A 182 -4.99 -5.18 17.63
CA LYS A 182 -4.23 -4.04 18.16
C LYS A 182 -3.98 -2.97 17.11
N MET A 183 -3.74 -3.39 15.87
CA MET A 183 -3.55 -2.48 14.74
C MET A 183 -4.84 -1.74 14.42
N SER A 184 -5.98 -2.44 14.36
CA SER A 184 -7.30 -1.87 14.08
C SER A 184 -7.77 -0.88 15.14
N ILE A 185 -7.59 -1.20 16.43
CA ILE A 185 -7.93 -0.27 17.53
C ILE A 185 -7.09 1.01 17.42
N PHE A 186 -5.77 0.86 17.31
CA PHE A 186 -4.88 2.01 17.14
C PHE A 186 -5.25 2.85 15.91
N PHE A 187 -5.59 2.20 14.81
CA PHE A 187 -5.95 2.91 13.58
C PHE A 187 -7.24 3.71 13.75
N SER A 188 -8.24 3.12 14.40
CA SER A 188 -9.50 3.79 14.70
C SER A 188 -9.31 5.06 15.54
N ASP A 189 -8.50 4.96 16.60
CA ASP A 189 -8.18 6.10 17.47
C ASP A 189 -7.44 7.18 16.68
N PHE A 190 -6.48 6.78 15.84
CA PHE A 190 -5.70 7.68 15.01
C PHE A 190 -6.55 8.45 14.00
N VAL A 191 -7.47 7.79 13.29
CA VAL A 191 -8.26 8.44 12.22
C VAL A 191 -9.45 9.22 12.76
N THR A 192 -9.87 8.97 14.00
CA THR A 192 -11.02 9.65 14.61
C THR A 192 -10.82 11.18 14.70
N VAL A 193 -9.59 11.64 14.95
CA VAL A 193 -9.28 13.09 15.01
C VAL A 193 -9.26 13.76 13.63
N LEU A 194 -9.35 13.00 12.53
CA LEU A 194 -9.26 13.50 11.15
C LEU A 194 -10.63 13.58 10.45
N ARG A 195 -11.72 13.14 11.10
CA ARG A 195 -13.08 13.10 10.52
C ARG A 195 -13.57 14.45 9.97
N PHE A 196 -13.26 15.54 10.65
CA PHE A 196 -13.77 16.87 10.31
C PHE A 196 -12.74 17.75 9.60
N HIS A 197 -11.80 17.13 8.89
CA HIS A 197 -10.80 17.87 8.13
C HIS A 197 -11.43 18.57 6.91
N ASP A 198 -10.99 19.79 6.60
CA ASP A 198 -11.51 20.61 5.51
C ASP A 198 -11.22 20.00 4.13
N GLU A 199 -10.06 19.36 3.99
CA GLU A 199 -9.65 18.67 2.76
C GLU A 199 -10.48 17.39 2.49
N PRO A 200 -11.19 17.28 1.35
CA PRO A 200 -11.98 16.09 0.99
C PRO A 200 -11.14 14.81 0.92
N VAL A 201 -9.88 14.89 0.47
CA VAL A 201 -8.99 13.73 0.38
C VAL A 201 -8.80 13.05 1.74
N ILE A 202 -8.70 13.84 2.83
CA ILE A 202 -8.59 13.30 4.19
C ILE A 202 -9.89 12.61 4.61
N ARG A 203 -11.05 13.22 4.35
CA ARG A 203 -12.34 12.61 4.71
C ARG A 203 -12.54 11.29 3.98
N SER A 204 -12.25 11.24 2.68
CA SER A 204 -12.23 10.01 1.88
C SER A 204 -11.25 8.97 2.43
N ALA A 205 -10.04 9.39 2.85
CA ALA A 205 -9.07 8.49 3.45
C ALA A 205 -9.58 7.91 4.78
N VAL A 206 -10.21 8.71 5.64
CA VAL A 206 -10.80 8.25 6.91
C VAL A 206 -11.93 7.24 6.65
N LEU A 207 -12.80 7.49 5.67
CA LEU A 207 -13.83 6.53 5.25
C LEU A 207 -13.21 5.19 4.79
N PHE A 208 -12.15 5.25 3.99
CA PHE A 208 -11.40 4.06 3.58
C PHE A 208 -10.73 3.34 4.76
N CYS A 209 -10.27 4.06 5.77
CA CYS A 209 -9.72 3.46 6.98
C CYS A 209 -10.78 2.68 7.76
N TYR A 210 -11.99 3.24 7.94
CA TYR A 210 -13.09 2.50 8.57
C TYR A 210 -13.48 1.27 7.77
N LEU A 211 -13.54 1.37 6.44
CA LEU A 211 -13.78 0.22 5.58
C LEU A 211 -12.70 -0.84 5.77
N SER A 212 -11.42 -0.43 5.77
CA SER A 212 -10.28 -1.35 5.92
C SER A 212 -10.28 -2.05 7.27
N ILE A 213 -10.66 -1.35 8.35
CA ILE A 213 -10.84 -1.95 9.68
C ILE A 213 -11.98 -2.97 9.65
N ALA A 214 -13.12 -2.58 9.07
CA ALA A 214 -14.28 -3.44 8.98
C ALA A 214 -14.00 -4.70 8.17
N THR A 215 -13.29 -4.61 7.05
CA THR A 215 -12.96 -5.77 6.22
C THR A 215 -11.85 -6.64 6.80
N ALA A 216 -10.88 -6.07 7.51
CA ALA A 216 -9.75 -6.82 8.05
C ALA A 216 -10.08 -7.57 9.34
N VAL A 217 -11.01 -7.08 10.17
CA VAL A 217 -11.46 -7.75 11.40
C VAL A 217 -12.61 -8.71 11.08
N SER A 218 -12.59 -9.89 11.69
CA SER A 218 -13.62 -10.92 11.48
C SER A 218 -15.01 -10.44 11.91
N ASP A 219 -16.05 -10.96 11.25
CA ASP A 219 -17.45 -10.60 11.54
C ASP A 219 -17.85 -10.86 13.00
N THR A 220 -17.22 -11.85 13.63
CA THR A 220 -17.46 -12.20 15.03
C THR A 220 -16.84 -11.20 16.01
N LEU A 221 -15.63 -10.71 15.74
CA LEU A 221 -14.90 -9.83 16.66
C LEU A 221 -15.23 -8.36 16.44
N PHE A 222 -15.71 -8.00 15.25
CA PHE A 222 -15.95 -6.61 14.89
C PHE A 222 -17.00 -5.93 15.80
N PRO A 223 -18.19 -6.52 16.05
CA PRO A 223 -19.18 -5.93 16.96
C PRO A 223 -18.66 -5.82 18.40
N GLU A 224 -17.96 -6.84 18.89
CA GLU A 224 -17.39 -6.85 20.25
C GLU A 224 -16.39 -5.71 20.47
N LEU A 225 -15.56 -5.42 19.46
CA LEU A 225 -14.50 -4.42 19.57
C LEU A 225 -14.97 -3.01 19.25
N PHE A 226 -15.84 -2.85 18.25
CA PHE A 226 -16.17 -1.54 17.69
C PHE A 226 -17.64 -1.16 17.80
N GLY A 227 -18.52 -1.99 18.36
CA GLY A 227 -19.97 -1.73 18.39
C GLY A 227 -20.36 -0.35 18.92
N ASN A 228 -19.70 0.12 19.99
CA ASN A 228 -19.94 1.46 20.54
C ASN A 228 -19.43 2.60 19.64
N ALA A 229 -18.37 2.36 18.86
CA ALA A 229 -17.74 3.36 18.01
C ALA A 229 -18.38 3.45 16.61
N VAL A 230 -18.88 2.31 16.10
CA VAL A 230 -19.43 2.15 14.74
C VAL A 230 -20.66 3.01 14.52
N THR A 231 -21.49 3.22 15.54
CA THR A 231 -22.63 4.15 15.47
C THR A 231 -22.16 5.55 15.09
N GLY A 232 -21.13 6.06 15.77
CA GLY A 232 -20.51 7.35 15.45
C GLY A 232 -19.79 7.39 14.10
N TRP A 233 -19.32 6.25 13.57
CA TRP A 233 -18.76 6.18 12.22
C TRP A 233 -19.86 6.27 11.16
N ILE A 234 -20.97 5.55 11.37
CA ILE A 234 -22.14 5.54 10.49
C ILE A 234 -22.79 6.92 10.47
N ASP A 235 -23.04 7.53 11.63
CA ASP A 235 -23.67 8.86 11.73
C ASP A 235 -22.84 9.91 10.98
N TRP A 236 -21.51 9.86 11.16
CA TRP A 236 -20.62 10.76 10.44
C TRP A 236 -20.64 10.51 8.92
N ALA A 237 -20.59 9.25 8.47
CA ALA A 237 -20.67 8.92 7.05
C ALA A 237 -22.02 9.35 6.44
N LEU A 238 -23.14 9.17 7.15
CA LEU A 238 -24.46 9.66 6.73
C LEU A 238 -24.50 11.19 6.64
N SER A 239 -23.82 11.89 7.54
CA SER A 239 -23.69 13.36 7.49
C SER A 239 -22.96 13.81 6.21
N LEU A 240 -21.97 13.05 5.74
CA LEU A 240 -21.28 13.35 4.48
C LEU A 240 -22.18 13.11 3.26
N ILE A 241 -23.03 12.09 3.29
CA ILE A 241 -24.00 11.80 2.22
C ILE A 241 -25.00 12.95 2.06
N SER A 242 -25.48 13.47 3.19
CA SER A 242 -26.49 14.55 3.23
C SER A 242 -25.88 15.95 3.12
N GLY A 243 -24.57 16.08 3.32
CA GLY A 243 -23.85 17.35 3.30
C GLY A 243 -23.80 17.99 1.92
N ALA A 244 -24.18 19.27 1.85
CA ALA A 244 -24.13 20.05 0.61
C ALA A 244 -22.69 20.26 0.12
N ASP A 245 -21.74 20.44 1.05
CA ASP A 245 -20.33 20.74 0.77
C ASP A 245 -19.48 19.50 0.46
N SER A 246 -20.04 18.29 0.63
CA SER A 246 -19.34 17.04 0.36
C SER A 246 -19.10 16.83 -1.13
N SER A 247 -17.95 16.28 -1.50
CA SER A 247 -17.69 15.90 -2.89
C SER A 247 -18.56 14.70 -3.30
N GLN A 248 -18.80 14.53 -4.61
CA GLN A 248 -19.54 13.35 -5.10
C GLN A 248 -18.82 12.04 -4.74
N HIS A 249 -17.49 12.05 -4.75
CA HIS A 249 -16.68 10.91 -4.36
C HIS A 249 -16.87 10.56 -2.88
N ASP A 250 -16.84 11.56 -1.98
CA ASP A 250 -17.10 11.36 -0.55
C ASP A 250 -18.48 10.75 -0.32
N ARG A 251 -19.51 11.24 -1.01
CA ARG A 251 -20.88 10.73 -0.89
C ARG A 251 -20.99 9.25 -1.30
N THR A 252 -20.39 8.88 -2.44
CA THR A 252 -20.40 7.49 -2.90
C THR A 252 -19.62 6.60 -1.94
N MET A 253 -18.41 6.99 -1.54
CA MET A 253 -17.58 6.23 -0.60
C MET A 253 -18.28 6.05 0.74
N ALA A 254 -18.88 7.12 1.28
CA ALA A 254 -19.64 7.07 2.52
C ALA A 254 -20.82 6.09 2.44
N GLY A 255 -21.55 6.07 1.32
CA GLY A 255 -22.62 5.10 1.09
C GLY A 255 -22.14 3.65 1.16
N HIS A 256 -21.00 3.34 0.53
CA HIS A 256 -20.40 2.01 0.60
C HIS A 256 -19.98 1.64 2.03
N VAL A 257 -19.34 2.57 2.75
CA VAL A 257 -18.90 2.35 4.14
C VAL A 257 -20.08 2.07 5.05
N VAL A 258 -21.15 2.86 4.96
CA VAL A 258 -22.36 2.67 5.77
C VAL A 258 -22.95 1.28 5.54
N THR A 259 -23.09 0.85 4.28
CA THR A 259 -23.62 -0.48 3.96
C THR A 259 -22.80 -1.60 4.61
N VAL A 260 -21.48 -1.58 4.44
CA VAL A 260 -20.59 -2.62 4.99
C VAL A 260 -20.62 -2.62 6.53
N LEU A 261 -20.60 -1.44 7.16
CA LEU A 261 -20.67 -1.33 8.62
C LEU A 261 -22.00 -1.85 9.17
N LEU A 262 -23.12 -1.56 8.51
CA LEU A 262 -24.43 -2.08 8.90
C LEU A 262 -24.53 -3.60 8.73
N GLU A 263 -23.97 -4.15 7.65
CA GLU A 263 -23.91 -5.60 7.45
C GLU A 263 -23.10 -6.28 8.56
N LYS A 264 -21.91 -5.75 8.88
CA LYS A 264 -21.06 -6.24 9.97
C LYS A 264 -21.76 -6.23 11.33
N MET A 265 -22.61 -5.25 11.60
CA MET A 265 -23.36 -5.15 12.87
C MET A 265 -24.60 -6.05 12.93
N LYS A 266 -25.14 -6.52 11.78
CA LYS A 266 -26.34 -7.38 11.75
C LYS A 266 -26.06 -8.85 12.07
N VAL A 267 -24.83 -9.32 11.83
CA VAL A 267 -24.45 -10.75 11.99
C VAL A 267 -24.63 -11.25 13.44
N ASP A 268 -24.66 -10.36 14.43
CA ASP A 268 -24.92 -10.72 15.83
C ASP A 268 -26.40 -11.08 16.12
N ASN A 269 -27.36 -10.56 15.34
CA ASN A 269 -28.78 -10.80 15.63
C ASN A 269 -29.30 -12.16 15.10
N ASP A 270 -28.68 -12.69 14.04
CA ASP A 270 -29.10 -13.96 13.42
C ASP A 270 -28.37 -15.19 13.99
N SER A 271 -27.32 -15.01 14.80
CA SER A 271 -26.52 -16.10 15.38
C SER A 271 -27.01 -16.57 16.77
N LEU A 272 -28.11 -15.99 17.26
CA LEU A 272 -28.77 -16.33 18.53
C LEU A 272 -30.19 -16.92 18.37
N GLY A 273 -30.59 -17.27 17.14
CA GLY A 273 -31.89 -17.87 16.80
C GLY A 273 -31.90 -19.39 16.75
#